data_AF-A0A6P8GKL0-F1
#
_entry.id   AF-A0A6P8GKL0-F1
#
_cell.length_a   1.000
_cell.length_b   1.000
_cell.length_c   1.000
_cell.angle_alpha   90.00
_cell.angle_beta   90.00
_cell.angle_gamma   90.00
#
_symmetry.space_group_name_H-M   'P 1'
#
loop_
_entity.id
_entity.type
_entity.pdbx_description
1 polymer ?
#
loop_
_entity_poly.entity_id
_entity_poly.type
_entity_poly.pdbx_seq_one_letter_code
_entity_poly.pdbx_strand_id
1 'polypeptide(L)'
;MDCDNPTGTGDSETISNLKNYFPKDMCPNPTAIEVATVDGISLADAGNVFYANDHITGLICKNADQKKCFCRDYKVRFVCYPPFCGNQKPLCWTKWYDRDNPSATGDWELLKNLRKENPNEICANPIAIESQTVDKDTPASVTGQDFLQ
;
A
#
# COMPACT_ATOMS: atom_id res chain seq x y z
N MET A 1 -3.14 -5.16 15.81
CA MET A 1 -3.00 -6.62 15.66
C MET A 1 -1.78 -7.01 16.44
N ASP A 2 -1.89 -8.06 17.21
CA ASP A 2 -0.96 -8.46 18.26
C ASP A 2 -1.17 -9.96 18.44
N CYS A 3 -0.22 -10.77 17.96
CA CYS A 3 -0.30 -12.23 17.93
C CYS A 3 0.79 -12.94 18.73
N ASP A 4 1.79 -12.20 19.23
CA ASP A 4 2.85 -12.70 20.11
C ASP A 4 2.90 -11.85 21.38
N ASN A 5 3.47 -12.38 22.46
CA ASN A 5 3.74 -11.62 23.69
C ASN A 5 5.27 -11.56 23.89
N PRO A 6 5.82 -10.64 24.69
CA PRO A 6 7.28 -10.41 24.83
C PRO A 6 8.07 -11.52 25.56
N THR A 7 7.57 -12.74 25.58
CA THR A 7 8.16 -13.89 26.28
C THR A 7 9.22 -14.59 25.43
N GLY A 8 10.06 -15.42 26.06
CA GLY A 8 11.08 -16.18 25.35
C GLY A 8 12.07 -15.28 24.58
N THR A 9 12.05 -15.36 23.24
CA THR A 9 13.02 -14.67 22.37
C THR A 9 12.74 -13.19 22.13
N GLY A 10 11.57 -12.68 22.52
CA GLY A 10 11.18 -11.29 22.29
C GLY A 10 9.71 -11.20 21.91
N ASP A 11 9.38 -10.27 21.02
CA ASP A 11 8.02 -10.01 20.58
C ASP A 11 7.97 -9.87 19.04
N SER A 12 6.99 -10.48 18.36
CA SER A 12 7.05 -10.65 16.89
C SER A 12 5.69 -10.68 16.17
N GLU A 13 5.41 -9.58 15.46
CA GLU A 13 4.24 -9.39 14.61
C GLU A 13 4.59 -9.53 13.13
N THR A 14 4.96 -10.76 12.73
CA THR A 14 5.36 -11.03 11.33
C THR A 14 4.15 -11.13 10.40
N ILE A 15 4.31 -10.68 9.14
CA ILE A 15 3.22 -10.74 8.14
C ILE A 15 2.64 -12.15 8.00
N SER A 16 3.49 -13.19 8.01
CA SER A 16 3.04 -14.59 7.91
C SER A 16 2.16 -15.01 9.07
N ASN A 17 2.54 -14.66 10.31
CA ASN A 17 1.74 -14.97 11.49
C ASN A 17 0.44 -14.18 11.49
N LEU A 18 0.52 -12.88 11.22
CA LEU A 18 -0.65 -12.00 11.20
C LEU A 18 -1.68 -12.40 10.15
N LYS A 19 -1.26 -12.89 8.97
CA LYS A 19 -2.19 -13.45 7.97
C LYS A 19 -2.92 -14.70 8.47
N ASN A 20 -2.32 -15.48 9.38
CA ASN A 20 -2.95 -16.67 9.96
C ASN A 20 -3.89 -16.29 11.13
N TYR A 21 -3.48 -15.37 12.00
CA TYR A 21 -4.27 -14.96 13.17
C TYR A 21 -5.36 -13.95 12.84
N PHE A 22 -5.13 -13.07 11.86
CA PHE A 22 -6.03 -11.98 11.45
C PHE A 22 -6.32 -12.00 9.93
N PRO A 23 -6.80 -13.10 9.35
CA PRO A 23 -6.93 -13.26 7.90
C PRO A 23 -7.89 -12.26 7.24
N LYS A 24 -8.84 -11.70 8.00
CA LYS A 24 -9.83 -10.73 7.49
C LYS A 24 -9.35 -9.28 7.59
N ASP A 25 -8.41 -9.01 8.48
CA ASP A 25 -7.91 -7.67 8.77
C ASP A 25 -6.59 -7.36 8.04
N MET A 26 -5.99 -8.37 7.41
CA MET A 26 -4.74 -8.27 6.66
C MET A 26 -4.97 -8.24 5.16
N CYS A 27 -4.49 -7.18 4.48
CA CYS A 27 -4.42 -7.16 3.03
C CYS A 27 -3.30 -8.05 2.48
N PRO A 28 -3.39 -8.50 1.21
CA PRO A 28 -2.35 -9.29 0.56
C PRO A 28 -0.98 -8.58 0.55
N ASN A 29 -1.01 -7.28 0.24
CA ASN A 29 0.15 -6.42 0.02
C ASN A 29 -0.01 -5.09 0.78
N PRO A 30 0.38 -5.00 2.06
CA PRO A 30 0.43 -3.73 2.77
C PRO A 30 1.54 -2.82 2.21
N THR A 31 1.42 -1.50 2.41
CA THR A 31 2.37 -0.50 1.91
C THR A 31 3.12 0.25 3.02
N ALA A 32 2.63 0.18 4.25
CA ALA A 32 3.29 0.73 5.42
C ALA A 32 2.84 -0.02 6.68
N ILE A 33 3.61 0.15 7.76
CA ILE A 33 3.33 -0.40 9.08
C ILE A 33 3.35 0.75 10.09
N GLU A 34 2.49 0.66 11.10
CA GLU A 34 2.55 1.45 12.31
C GLU A 34 2.62 0.51 13.50
N VAL A 35 3.45 0.86 14.49
CA VAL A 35 3.72 0.05 15.68
C VAL A 35 3.40 0.89 16.92
N ALA A 36 2.76 0.25 17.90
CA ALA A 36 2.50 0.84 19.21
C ALA A 36 2.75 -0.21 20.29
N THR A 37 3.15 0.22 21.47
CA THR A 37 3.13 -0.65 22.65
C THR A 37 1.68 -0.91 23.08
N VAL A 38 1.44 -2.07 23.69
CA VAL A 38 0.13 -2.40 24.26
C VAL A 38 -0.17 -1.52 25.48
N ASP A 39 0.85 -1.23 26.29
CA ASP A 39 0.76 -0.43 27.51
C ASP A 39 0.69 1.10 27.29
N GLY A 40 0.81 1.56 26.04
CA GLY A 40 0.64 2.97 25.66
C GLY A 40 1.89 3.84 25.82
N ILE A 41 3.04 3.27 26.19
CA ILE A 41 4.32 3.99 26.23
C ILE A 41 4.81 4.28 24.80
N SER A 42 5.34 5.48 24.57
CA SER A 42 5.85 5.85 23.25
C SER A 42 7.03 4.97 22.84
N LEU A 43 7.24 4.75 21.53
CA LEU A 43 8.38 3.96 21.05
C LEU A 43 9.73 4.56 21.49
N ALA A 44 9.81 5.89 21.56
CA ALA A 44 11.00 6.59 22.02
C ALA A 44 11.31 6.30 23.50
N ASP A 45 10.28 6.32 24.35
CA ASP A 45 10.43 6.04 25.78
C ASP A 45 10.61 4.54 26.07
N ALA A 46 10.02 3.68 25.23
CA ALA A 46 10.22 2.24 25.32
C ALA A 46 11.68 1.85 25.10
N GLY A 47 12.36 2.55 24.19
CA GLY A 47 13.80 2.41 23.96
C GLY A 47 14.25 1.05 23.42
N ASN A 48 13.31 0.20 22.96
CA ASN A 48 13.64 -1.05 22.31
C ASN A 48 14.18 -0.80 20.90
N VAL A 49 15.09 -1.67 20.47
CA VAL A 49 15.61 -1.73 19.10
C VAL A 49 14.92 -2.85 18.35
N PHE A 50 14.49 -2.58 17.12
CA PHE A 50 13.81 -3.56 16.28
C PHE A 50 14.77 -4.20 15.29
N TYR A 51 14.72 -5.52 15.19
CA TYR A 51 15.39 -6.28 14.13
C TYR A 51 14.70 -6.03 12.78
N ALA A 52 13.36 -5.99 12.79
CA ALA A 52 12.55 -5.61 11.64
C ALA A 52 11.38 -4.73 12.10
N ASN A 53 11.06 -3.71 11.29
CA ASN A 53 9.91 -2.84 11.44
C ASN A 53 9.59 -2.24 10.07
N ASP A 54 8.98 -3.04 9.23
CA ASP A 54 8.63 -2.67 7.86
C ASP A 54 7.38 -3.45 7.38
N HIS A 55 6.77 -3.00 6.29
CA HIS A 55 5.52 -3.61 5.81
C HIS A 55 5.70 -4.94 5.06
N ILE A 56 6.93 -5.34 4.75
CA ILE A 56 7.25 -6.60 4.07
C ILE A 56 7.44 -7.72 5.11
N THR A 57 8.17 -7.42 6.18
CA THR A 57 8.50 -8.38 7.25
C THR A 57 7.47 -8.36 8.39
N GLY A 58 7.01 -7.17 8.78
CA GLY A 58 6.26 -6.94 10.02
C GLY A 58 7.15 -6.33 11.11
N LEU A 59 6.84 -6.65 12.37
CA LEU A 59 7.65 -6.27 13.53
C LEU A 59 8.41 -7.48 14.07
N ILE A 60 9.69 -7.31 14.39
CA ILE A 60 10.47 -8.27 15.16
C ILE A 60 11.31 -7.51 16.18
N CYS A 61 10.99 -7.67 17.46
CA CYS A 61 11.84 -7.29 18.57
C CYS A 61 12.47 -8.55 19.16
N LYS A 62 13.80 -8.60 19.28
CA LYS A 62 14.50 -9.72 19.92
C LYS A 62 15.10 -9.28 21.24
N ASN A 63 14.84 -10.05 22.30
CA ASN A 63 15.42 -9.83 23.62
C ASN A 63 16.96 -9.83 23.58
N ALA A 64 17.56 -10.64 22.71
CA ALA A 64 19.02 -10.70 22.53
C ALA A 64 19.64 -9.41 21.97
N ASP A 65 18.86 -8.61 21.23
CA ASP A 65 19.33 -7.35 20.64
C ASP A 65 19.21 -6.17 21.61
N GLN A 66 18.49 -6.35 22.73
CA GLN A 66 18.22 -5.29 23.68
C GLN A 66 19.34 -5.18 24.72
N LYS A 67 19.92 -3.98 24.85
CA LYS A 67 21.04 -3.74 25.78
C LYS A 67 20.61 -3.34 27.19
N LYS A 68 19.40 -2.80 27.35
CA LYS A 68 18.97 -2.10 28.58
C LYS A 68 17.66 -2.61 29.18
N CYS A 69 16.83 -3.27 28.39
CA CYS A 69 15.49 -3.76 28.76
C CYS A 69 15.16 -5.00 27.93
N PHE A 70 14.09 -5.73 28.26
CA PHE A 70 13.52 -6.72 27.34
C PHE A 70 12.59 -6.04 26.35
N CYS A 71 12.19 -6.76 25.29
CA CYS A 71 11.13 -6.30 24.40
C CYS A 71 9.88 -5.99 25.21
N ARG A 72 9.24 -4.87 24.89
CA ARG A 72 7.85 -4.62 25.30
C ARG A 72 6.90 -5.43 24.42
N ASP A 73 5.64 -5.43 24.86
CA ASP A 73 4.50 -5.98 24.16
C ASP A 73 4.01 -4.99 23.11
N TYR A 74 3.99 -5.39 21.84
CA TYR A 74 3.70 -4.53 20.70
C TYR A 74 2.50 -5.00 19.90
N LYS A 75 1.72 -4.02 19.44
CA LYS A 75 0.68 -4.19 18.44
C LYS A 75 1.00 -3.39 17.19
N VAL A 76 0.59 -3.91 16.05
CA VAL A 76 0.82 -3.30 14.74
C VAL A 76 -0.49 -3.06 13.99
N ARG A 77 -0.47 -2.09 13.08
CA ARG A 77 -1.48 -1.95 12.02
C ARG A 77 -0.79 -1.61 10.70
N PHE A 78 -1.39 -2.02 9.58
CA PHE A 78 -0.81 -1.80 8.26
C PHE A 78 -1.66 -0.85 7.44
N VAL A 79 -0.99 -0.08 6.59
CA VAL A 79 -1.65 0.66 5.52
C VAL A 79 -1.89 -0.32 4.39
N CYS A 80 -3.16 -0.50 4.05
CA CYS A 80 -3.60 -1.35 2.96
C CYS A 80 -4.11 -0.52 1.81
N TYR A 81 -4.08 -1.08 0.60
CA TYR A 81 -4.70 -0.43 -0.54
C TYR A 81 -6.20 -0.29 -0.31
N PRO A 82 -6.81 0.81 -0.79
CA PRO A 82 -8.19 1.13 -0.46
C PRO A 82 -9.28 0.07 -0.78
N PRO A 83 -9.11 -0.90 -1.72
CA PRO A 83 -10.05 -2.02 -1.84
C PRO A 83 -10.18 -2.87 -0.57
N PHE A 84 -9.17 -2.85 0.31
CA PHE A 84 -9.14 -3.60 1.57
C PHE A 84 -9.62 -2.81 2.78
N CYS A 85 -9.77 -1.49 2.66
CA CYS A 85 -10.22 -0.60 3.75
C CYS A 85 -11.75 -0.37 3.75
N GLY A 86 -12.49 -1.02 2.84
CA GLY A 86 -13.95 -0.92 2.73
C GLY A 86 -14.44 0.35 2.04
N ASN A 87 -15.01 0.19 0.84
CA ASN A 87 -15.91 1.10 0.09
C ASN A 87 -16.02 2.60 0.49
N GLN A 88 -14.91 3.32 0.60
CA GLN A 88 -14.87 4.77 0.47
C GLN A 88 -13.85 5.14 -0.62
N LYS A 89 -14.21 4.78 -1.86
CA LYS A 89 -13.55 5.02 -3.16
C LYS A 89 -12.04 4.70 -3.23
N PRO A 90 -11.67 3.59 -3.91
CA PRO A 90 -10.33 3.04 -3.74
C PRO A 90 -9.18 3.77 -4.47
N LEU A 91 -9.48 4.67 -5.39
CA LEU A 91 -8.51 5.44 -6.16
C LEU A 91 -9.16 6.80 -6.50
N CYS A 92 -8.41 7.90 -6.33
CA CYS A 92 -8.82 9.20 -6.85
C CYS A 92 -8.41 9.29 -8.31
N TRP A 93 -9.35 9.08 -9.21
CA TRP A 93 -9.14 9.31 -10.64
C TRP A 93 -9.04 10.81 -10.92
N THR A 94 -8.15 11.18 -11.82
CA THR A 94 -8.22 12.50 -12.46
C THR A 94 -9.51 12.61 -13.27
N LYS A 95 -9.76 13.78 -13.85
CA LYS A 95 -10.69 13.83 -14.99
C LYS A 95 -10.16 12.97 -16.14
N TRP A 96 -11.03 12.67 -17.09
CA TRP A 96 -10.65 12.05 -18.36
C TRP A 96 -9.82 13.03 -19.20
N TYR A 97 -8.82 12.50 -19.89
CA TYR A 97 -8.01 13.25 -20.84
C TYR A 97 -8.11 12.59 -22.21
N ASP A 98 -8.29 13.42 -23.21
CA ASP A 98 -8.36 13.06 -24.62
C ASP A 98 -7.51 14.10 -25.34
N ARG A 99 -6.42 13.64 -25.96
CA ARG A 99 -5.39 14.50 -26.55
C ARG A 99 -5.48 14.53 -28.06
N ASP A 100 -5.74 13.39 -28.66
CA ASP A 100 -5.81 13.20 -30.09
C ASP A 100 -6.98 12.30 -30.45
N ASN A 101 -7.40 12.37 -31.70
CA ASN A 101 -8.43 11.47 -32.21
C ASN A 101 -7.75 10.31 -32.94
N PRO A 102 -8.39 9.12 -32.97
CA PRO A 102 -7.83 7.96 -33.63
C PRO A 102 -7.56 8.23 -35.12
N SER A 103 -6.34 7.91 -35.55
CA SER A 103 -5.90 8.05 -36.93
C SER A 103 -5.18 6.78 -37.43
N ALA A 104 -4.61 6.82 -38.63
CA ALA A 104 -3.91 5.67 -39.23
C ALA A 104 -2.81 5.07 -38.34
N THR A 105 -2.21 5.87 -37.45
CA THR A 105 -1.17 5.41 -36.53
C THR A 105 -1.68 5.10 -35.13
N GLY A 106 -3.00 5.17 -34.87
CA GLY A 106 -3.60 4.93 -33.56
C GLY A 106 -4.07 6.19 -32.84
N ASP A 107 -4.36 6.02 -31.56
CA ASP A 107 -4.83 7.00 -30.59
C ASP A 107 -3.89 6.96 -29.36
N TRP A 108 -3.38 8.09 -28.89
CA TRP A 108 -2.16 8.11 -28.07
C TRP A 108 -2.20 8.99 -26.81
N GLU A 109 -2.67 8.41 -25.70
CA GLU A 109 -2.72 9.04 -24.38
C GLU A 109 -1.40 8.89 -23.59
N LEU A 110 -0.26 9.17 -24.24
CA LEU A 110 1.06 9.00 -23.60
C LEU A 110 1.22 9.92 -22.39
N LEU A 111 1.56 9.34 -21.23
CA LEU A 111 1.71 10.07 -19.96
C LEU A 111 2.61 11.31 -20.05
N LYS A 112 3.71 11.21 -20.81
CA LYS A 112 4.63 12.34 -21.03
C LYS A 112 3.94 13.53 -21.70
N ASN A 113 3.10 13.26 -22.68
CA ASN A 113 2.39 14.30 -23.44
C ASN A 113 1.25 14.88 -22.61
N LEU A 114 0.43 14.03 -21.98
CA LEU A 114 -0.67 14.46 -21.12
C LEU A 114 -0.21 15.34 -19.97
N ARG A 115 0.92 15.01 -19.32
CA ARG A 115 1.51 15.84 -18.25
C ARG A 115 2.07 17.17 -18.74
N LYS A 116 2.54 17.23 -19.98
CA LYS A 116 3.05 18.46 -20.59
C LYS A 116 1.91 19.42 -20.94
N GLU A 117 0.80 18.88 -21.42
CA GLU A 117 -0.36 19.66 -21.86
C GLU A 117 -1.32 20.01 -20.70
N ASN A 118 -1.33 19.19 -19.64
CA ASN A 118 -2.12 19.40 -18.42
C ASN A 118 -1.19 19.53 -17.20
N PRO A 119 -0.44 20.65 -17.10
CA PRO A 119 0.53 20.83 -16.04
C PRO A 119 -0.15 20.81 -14.67
N ASN A 120 0.43 20.06 -13.73
CA ASN A 120 -0.04 19.89 -12.35
C ASN A 120 -1.36 19.12 -12.15
N GLU A 121 -1.99 18.61 -13.21
CA GLU A 121 -3.23 17.82 -13.07
C GLU A 121 -2.97 16.31 -13.00
N ILE A 122 -1.79 15.85 -13.43
CA ILE A 122 -1.37 14.45 -13.41
C ILE A 122 -0.03 14.33 -12.67
N CYS A 123 0.04 13.45 -11.67
CA CYS A 123 1.24 13.25 -10.88
C CYS A 123 2.39 12.61 -11.68
N ALA A 124 3.61 12.68 -11.16
CA ALA A 124 4.78 12.19 -11.89
C ALA A 124 4.79 10.67 -12.12
N ASN A 125 4.23 9.93 -11.16
CA ASN A 125 4.20 8.47 -11.15
C ASN A 125 2.77 8.01 -10.78
N PRO A 126 1.84 7.95 -11.74
CA PRO A 126 0.52 7.39 -11.50
C PRO A 126 0.64 5.91 -11.16
N ILE A 127 -0.19 5.44 -10.23
CA ILE A 127 -0.18 4.05 -9.75
C ILE A 127 -1.21 3.16 -10.48
N ALA A 128 -2.06 3.76 -11.30
CA ALA A 128 -3.08 3.09 -12.10
C ALA A 128 -3.46 3.95 -13.32
N ILE A 129 -3.99 3.31 -14.36
CA ILE A 129 -4.54 3.95 -15.56
C ILE A 129 -5.90 3.33 -15.87
N GLU A 130 -6.83 4.15 -16.34
CA GLU A 130 -8.10 3.74 -16.91
C GLU A 130 -8.24 4.39 -18.28
N SER A 131 -8.77 3.65 -19.26
CA SER A 131 -9.02 4.14 -20.61
C SER A 131 -10.38 3.67 -21.11
N GLN A 132 -11.08 4.55 -21.81
CA GLN A 132 -12.41 4.31 -22.37
C GLN A 132 -12.61 5.11 -23.66
N THR A 133 -13.55 4.68 -24.49
CA THR A 133 -13.89 5.42 -25.72
C THR A 133 -14.61 6.72 -25.40
N VAL A 134 -14.33 7.79 -26.15
CA VAL A 134 -14.95 9.12 -25.95
C VAL A 134 -16.45 9.10 -26.28
N ASP A 135 -16.89 8.26 -27.21
CA ASP A 135 -18.26 8.27 -27.73
C ASP A 135 -19.29 7.64 -26.77
N LYS A 136 -18.88 6.59 -26.05
CA LYS A 136 -19.77 5.71 -25.28
C LYS A 136 -19.24 5.36 -23.90
N ASP A 137 -18.11 5.93 -23.50
CA ASP A 137 -17.40 5.56 -22.28
C ASP A 137 -17.15 4.05 -22.19
N THR A 138 -16.93 3.41 -23.35
CA THR A 138 -16.75 1.95 -23.41
C THR A 138 -15.35 1.64 -22.89
N PRO A 139 -15.19 0.87 -21.80
CA PRO A 139 -13.87 0.55 -21.27
C PRO A 139 -12.99 -0.13 -22.32
N ALA A 140 -11.73 0.28 -22.43
CA ALA A 140 -10.80 -0.25 -23.42
C ALA A 140 -10.69 -1.79 -23.37
N SER A 141 -10.80 -2.37 -22.17
CA SER A 141 -10.75 -3.82 -21.91
C SER A 141 -11.85 -4.62 -22.61
N VAL A 142 -12.95 -3.99 -23.03
CA VAL A 142 -14.08 -4.69 -23.68
C VAL A 142 -14.28 -4.28 -25.13
N THR A 143 -13.44 -3.40 -25.68
CA THR A 143 -13.48 -2.99 -27.09
C THR A 143 -12.97 -4.09 -28.03
N GLY A 144 -12.16 -5.03 -27.53
CA GLY A 144 -11.49 -6.04 -28.34
C GLY A 144 -10.31 -5.52 -29.16
N GLN A 145 -9.84 -4.30 -28.88
CA GLN A 145 -8.66 -3.72 -29.51
C GLN A 145 -7.38 -4.17 -28.79
N ASP A 146 -6.31 -4.35 -29.55
CA ASP A 146 -5.00 -4.75 -29.02
C ASP A 146 -4.20 -3.50 -28.59
N PHE A 147 -3.92 -3.40 -27.30
CA PHE A 147 -3.11 -2.33 -26.72
C PHE A 147 -1.71 -2.86 -26.38
N LEU A 148 -0.67 -2.21 -26.91
CA LEU A 148 0.71 -2.51 -26.54
C LEU A 148 1.04 -1.80 -25.23
N GLN A 149 1.39 -2.58 -24.20
CA GLN A 149 1.91 -2.09 -22.92
C GLN A 149 3.43 -1.94 -22.93
#